data_AF-A0A1H3R465-F1
#
_entry.id   AF-A0A1H3R465-F1
#
_cell.length_a   1.000
_cell.length_b   1.000
_cell.length_c   1.000
_cell.angle_alpha   90.00
_cell.angle_beta   90.00
_cell.angle_gamma   90.00
#
_symmetry.space_group_name_H-M   'P 1'
#
loop_
_entity.id
_entity.type
_entity.pdbx_description
1 polymer ?
#
loop_
_entity_poly.entity_id
_entity_poly.type
_entity_poly.pdbx_seq_one_letter_code
_entity_poly.pdbx_strand_id
1 'polypeptide(L)'
;MNFRHHASDSVGIPPALGKAMANYRSLLDELEAGSIDDSTFRRRALGVGLIVREHDAWILDLSTERWWRYDGVALSSIRFGEAEG
;
A
#
# COMPACT_ATOMS: atom_id res chain seq x y z
N MET A 1 -28.83 -25.95 6.84
CA MET A 1 -28.34 -24.81 6.04
C MET A 1 -26.91 -25.12 5.62
N ASN A 2 -26.70 -25.44 4.34
CA ASN A 2 -25.37 -25.80 3.82
C ASN A 2 -24.68 -24.52 3.33
N PHE A 3 -23.67 -24.07 4.06
CA PHE A 3 -22.75 -23.04 3.59
C PHE A 3 -21.85 -23.69 2.54
N ARG A 4 -22.13 -23.42 1.26
CA ARG A 4 -21.22 -23.78 0.18
C ARG A 4 -19.94 -22.97 0.38
N HIS A 5 -18.84 -23.65 0.69
CA HIS A 5 -17.51 -23.13 0.43
C HIS A 5 -17.44 -22.73 -1.05
N HIS A 6 -17.40 -21.44 -1.36
CA HIS A 6 -16.88 -21.01 -2.65
C HIS A 6 -15.41 -21.40 -2.67
N ALA A 7 -15.08 -22.30 -3.60
CA ALA A 7 -13.73 -22.59 -3.98
C ALA A 7 -13.02 -21.27 -4.25
N SER A 8 -11.81 -21.13 -3.69
CA SER A 8 -10.90 -20.01 -3.89
C SER A 8 -10.72 -19.74 -5.38
N ASP A 9 -11.50 -18.79 -5.93
CA ASP A 9 -11.06 -18.05 -7.10
C ASP A 9 -9.68 -17.52 -6.75
N SER A 10 -8.68 -17.83 -7.57
CA SER A 10 -7.37 -17.22 -7.42
C SER A 10 -7.56 -15.73 -7.63
N VAL A 11 -7.72 -14.99 -6.52
CA VAL A 11 -7.86 -13.54 -6.56
C VAL A 11 -6.51 -13.00 -7.02
N GLY A 12 -6.38 -12.85 -8.34
CA GLY A 12 -5.23 -12.20 -8.94
C GLY A 12 -5.06 -10.82 -8.31
N ILE A 13 -3.82 -10.37 -8.17
CA ILE A 13 -3.53 -9.04 -7.65
C ILE A 13 -4.32 -8.02 -8.49
N PRO A 14 -5.17 -7.17 -7.89
CA PRO A 14 -5.88 -6.14 -8.63
C PRO A 14 -4.91 -5.34 -9.50
N PRO A 15 -5.21 -5.05 -10.79
CA PRO A 15 -4.25 -4.43 -11.70
C PRO A 15 -3.63 -3.12 -11.19
N ALA A 16 -4.41 -2.33 -10.45
CA ALA A 16 -3.93 -1.12 -9.79
C ALA A 16 -2.89 -1.42 -8.69
N LEU A 17 -3.13 -2.44 -7.88
CA LEU A 17 -2.17 -2.90 -6.86
C LEU A 17 -0.91 -3.47 -7.52
N GLY A 18 -1.06 -4.28 -8.58
CA GLY A 18 0.07 -4.82 -9.33
C GLY A 18 0.95 -3.72 -9.93
N LYS A 19 0.33 -2.68 -10.52
CA LYS A 19 1.05 -1.50 -11.04
C LYS A 19 1.75 -0.72 -9.94
N ALA A 20 1.09 -0.51 -8.79
CA ALA A 20 1.72 0.16 -7.64
C ALA A 20 2.94 -0.62 -7.14
N MET A 21 2.83 -1.95 -6.97
CA MET A 21 3.95 -2.80 -6.56
C MET A 21 5.11 -2.76 -7.56
N ALA A 22 4.83 -2.80 -8.86
CA ALA A 22 5.85 -2.69 -9.90
C ALA A 22 6.57 -1.32 -9.86
N ASN A 23 5.82 -0.24 -9.68
CA ASN A 23 6.39 1.11 -9.53
C ASN A 23 7.27 1.22 -8.29
N TYR A 24 6.83 0.66 -7.16
CA TYR A 24 7.62 0.65 -5.93
C TYR A 24 8.93 -0.14 -6.10
N ARG A 25 8.86 -1.31 -6.75
CA ARG A 25 10.05 -2.12 -7.06
C ARG A 25 11.03 -1.34 -7.93
N SER A 26 10.57 -0.66 -8.99
CA SER A 26 11.44 0.17 -9.83
C SER A 26 12.16 1.26 -9.04
N LEU A 27 11.48 1.89 -8.06
CA LEU A 27 12.10 2.90 -7.21
C LEU A 27 13.15 2.31 -6.26
N LEU A 28 12.94 1.09 -5.77
CA LEU A 28 13.97 0.37 -5.01
C LEU A 28 15.19 0.08 -5.88
N ASP A 29 14.97 -0.42 -7.09
CA ASP A 29 16.06 -0.74 -8.02
C ASP A 29 16.88 0.52 -8.38
N GLU A 30 16.21 1.68 -8.57
CA GLU A 30 16.86 2.99 -8.75
C GLU A 30 17.68 3.41 -7.52
N LEU A 31 17.16 3.23 -6.31
CA LEU A 31 17.86 3.55 -5.07
C LEU A 31 19.08 2.66 -4.86
N GLU A 32 18.96 1.35 -5.10
CA GLU A 32 20.06 0.39 -5.00
C GLU A 32 21.17 0.67 -6.03
N ALA A 33 20.79 1.10 -7.23
CA ALA A 33 21.73 1.55 -8.27
C ALA A 33 22.39 2.91 -7.95
N GLY A 34 21.91 3.62 -6.93
CA GLY A 34 22.36 4.97 -6.59
C GLY A 34 21.95 6.04 -7.60
N SER A 35 20.98 5.76 -8.47
CA SER A 35 20.47 6.73 -9.45
C SER A 35 19.52 7.76 -8.84
N ILE A 36 18.94 7.43 -7.69
CA ILE A 36 18.21 8.35 -6.81
C ILE A 36 18.75 8.26 -5.39
N ASP A 37 18.64 9.35 -4.64
CA ASP A 37 18.95 9.38 -3.22
C ASP A 37 17.74 8.96 -2.37
N ASP A 38 17.98 8.70 -1.09
CA ASP A 38 16.94 8.32 -0.13
C ASP A 38 15.82 9.38 -0.01
N SER A 39 16.17 10.67 -0.13
CA SER A 39 15.17 11.75 -0.10
C SER A 39 14.23 11.73 -1.31
N THR A 40 14.78 11.48 -2.50
CA THR A 40 14.01 11.35 -3.75
C THR A 40 13.19 10.07 -3.76
N PHE A 41 13.75 8.97 -3.26
CA PHE A 41 13.02 7.71 -3.07
C PHE A 41 11.79 7.94 -2.18
N ARG A 42 11.97 8.48 -0.97
CA ARG A 42 10.86 8.71 -0.02
C ARG A 42 9.74 9.57 -0.61
N ARG A 43 10.10 10.63 -1.33
CA ARG A 43 9.12 11.51 -2.00
C ARG A 43 8.33 10.78 -3.09
N ARG A 44 8.99 9.98 -3.94
CA ARG A 44 8.34 9.26 -5.05
C ARG A 44 7.55 8.04 -4.57
N ALA A 45 8.08 7.31 -3.58
CA ALA A 45 7.46 6.14 -3.00
C ALA A 45 6.16 6.47 -2.26
N LEU A 46 6.07 7.65 -1.63
CA LEU A 46 4.84 8.12 -0.97
C LEU A 46 3.63 8.11 -1.92
N GLY A 47 3.80 8.56 -3.16
CA GLY A 47 2.73 8.58 -4.16
C GLY A 47 2.29 7.18 -4.61
N VAL A 48 3.13 6.16 -4.41
CA VAL A 48 2.80 4.76 -4.70
C VAL A 48 2.04 4.12 -3.53
N GLY A 49 2.40 4.46 -2.29
CA GLY A 49 1.77 3.97 -1.07
C GLY A 49 0.53 4.74 -0.62
N LEU A 50 0.17 5.84 -1.29
CA LEU A 50 -0.99 6.67 -0.99
C LEU A 50 -2.21 6.22 -1.82
N ILE A 51 -3.25 5.76 -1.13
CA ILE A 51 -4.54 5.42 -1.72
C ILE A 51 -5.57 6.45 -1.23
N VAL A 52 -6.07 7.28 -2.14
CA VAL A 52 -7.18 8.19 -1.84
C VAL A 52 -8.48 7.53 -2.29
N ARG A 53 -9.45 7.41 -1.38
CA ARG A 53 -10.80 6.91 -1.66
C ARG A 53 -11.83 7.85 -1.06
N GLU A 54 -12.64 8.45 -1.94
CA GLU A 54 -13.79 9.32 -1.61
C GLU A 54 -13.47 10.42 -0.59
N HIS A 55 -13.48 10.10 0.70
CA HIS A 55 -13.24 11.03 1.82
C HIS A 55 -11.99 10.73 2.65
N ASP A 56 -11.30 9.62 2.38
CA ASP A 56 -10.17 9.17 3.17
C ASP A 56 -8.89 9.02 2.33
N ALA A 57 -7.75 9.26 2.97
CA ALA A 57 -6.44 8.94 2.45
C ALA A 57 -5.79 7.85 3.30
N TRP A 58 -5.30 6.81 2.64
CA TRP A 58 -4.59 5.70 3.26
C TRP A 58 -3.14 5.71 2.84
N ILE A 59 -2.22 5.62 3.79
CA ILE A 59 -0.77 5.61 3.54
C ILE A 59 -0.21 4.30 4.05
N LEU A 60 0.42 3.54 3.15
CA LEU A 60 1.21 2.37 3.51
C LEU A 60 2.58 2.82 4.04
N ASP A 61 2.83 2.59 5.33
CA ASP A 61 4.14 2.80 5.95
C ASP A 61 4.79 1.46 6.25
N LEU A 62 5.62 1.00 5.32
CA LEU A 62 6.39 -0.23 5.45
C LEU A 62 7.48 -0.15 6.53
N SER A 63 7.94 1.05 6.91
CA SER A 63 9.01 1.21 7.91
C SER A 63 8.52 0.91 9.33
N THR A 64 7.24 1.14 9.60
CA THR A 64 6.61 0.90 10.89
C THR A 64 5.56 -0.22 10.87
N GLU A 65 5.43 -0.89 9.71
CA GLU A 65 4.45 -1.95 9.45
C GLU A 65 3.01 -1.52 9.76
N ARG A 66 2.64 -0.32 9.28
CA ARG A 66 1.34 0.31 9.54
C ARG A 66 0.64 0.79 8.28
N TRP A 67 -0.68 0.80 8.36
CA TRP A 67 -1.53 1.66 7.57
C TRP A 67 -1.87 2.90 8.37
N TRP A 68 -1.64 4.07 7.78
CA TRP A 68 -2.19 5.32 8.30
C TRP A 68 -3.46 5.66 7.54
N ARG A 69 -4.51 6.08 8.24
CA ARG A 69 -5.75 6.59 7.65
C ARG A 69 -5.94 8.03 8.09
N TYR A 70 -6.14 8.91 7.13
CA TYR A 70 -6.60 10.27 7.35
C TYR A 70 -8.03 10.40 6.83
N ASP A 71 -8.97 10.74 7.71
CA ASP A 71 -10.40 10.85 7.41
C ASP A 71 -10.86 12.29 7.09
N GLY A 72 -9.90 13.18 6.82
CA GLY A 72 -10.14 14.62 6.64
C GLY A 72 -10.10 15.43 7.93
N VAL A 73 -10.08 14.79 9.10
CA VAL A 73 -10.03 15.47 10.40
C VAL A 73 -8.87 14.94 11.26
N ALA A 74 -8.76 13.63 11.39
CA ALA A 74 -7.82 12.95 12.26
C ALA A 74 -6.97 11.92 11.52
N LEU A 75 -5.74 11.76 12.01
CA LEU A 75 -4.85 10.70 11.58
C LEU A 75 -4.95 9.54 12.57
N SER A 76 -5.24 8.34 12.07
CA SER A 76 -5.23 7.09 12.83
C SER A 76 -4.31 6.07 12.17
N SER A 77 -3.91 5.02 12.91
CA SER A 77 -3.02 3.98 12.40
C SER A 77 -3.47 2.59 12.81
N ILE A 78 -3.27 1.61 11.93
CA ILE A 78 -3.55 0.19 12.14
C ILE A 78 -2.26 -0.58 11.81
N ARG A 79 -1.85 -1.54 12.64
CA ARG A 79 -0.70 -2.42 12.30
C ARG A 79 -1.11 -3.46 11.25
N PHE A 80 -0.12 -3.96 10.51
CA PHE A 80 -0.35 -5.13 9.65
C PHE A 80 -0.92 -6.30 10.47
N GLY A 81 -1.94 -6.97 9.93
CA GLY A 81 -2.64 -8.09 10.59
C GLY A 81 -3.86 -7.70 11.46
N GLU A 82 -4.03 -6.43 11.83
CA GLU A 82 -5.26 -5.95 12.50
C GLU A 82 -6.30 -5.41 11.51
N ALA A 83 -5.91 -5.19 10.25
CA ALA A 83 -6.78 -4.66 9.19
C ALA A 83 -7.70 -5.72 8.53
N GLU A 84 -7.58 -7.01 8.90
CA GLU A 84 -8.42 -8.11 8.38
C GLU A 84 -9.65 -8.42 9.27
N GLY A 85 -10.05 -7.50 10.16
CA GLY A 85 -11.22 -7.63 11.04
C GLY A 85 -12.49 -7.00 10.48
#